data_AF-A0A537J823-F1
#
_entry.id   AF-A0A537J823-F1
#
_cell.length_a   1.000
_cell.length_b   1.000
_cell.length_c   1.000
_cell.angle_alpha   90.00
_cell.angle_beta   90.00
_cell.angle_gamma   90.00
#
_symmetry.space_group_name_H-M   'P 1'
#
loop_
_entity.id
_entity.type
_entity.pdbx_description
1 polymer ?
#
loop_
_entity_poly.entity_id
_entity_poly.type
_entity_poly.pdbx_seq_one_letter_code
_entity_poly.pdbx_strand_id
1 'polypeptide(L)'
;YDFIRKKLSNLIIALIAAWIIGGFYEEIVFRGFIQTTIRGWFIKSRHSFWLAGLLTSILFGLYHWQQGIFGIIPSALGGLFWTFLLWRYKGNLWYPFISHAVVDTIALTMIYFGMAI
;
A
#
# COMPACT_ATOMS: atom_id res chain seq x y z
N TYR A 1 16.65 1.66 6.00
CA TYR A 1 16.02 2.85 6.62
C TYR A 1 16.83 3.39 7.82
N ASP A 2 18.16 3.32 7.79
CA ASP A 2 18.97 3.62 8.98
C ASP A 2 18.96 5.08 9.42
N PHE A 3 18.62 6.00 8.51
CA PHE A 3 18.54 7.42 8.81
C PHE A 3 17.45 7.78 9.82
N ILE A 4 16.43 6.92 10.01
CA ILE A 4 15.30 7.16 10.94
C ILE A 4 15.64 6.71 12.36
N ARG A 5 16.54 5.73 12.53
CA ARG A 5 16.83 5.10 13.83
C ARG A 5 17.25 6.16 14.86
N LYS A 6 16.51 6.21 15.99
CA LYS A 6 16.77 7.10 17.13
C LYS A 6 16.80 8.61 16.81
N LYS A 7 16.27 9.06 15.67
CA LYS A 7 16.16 10.48 15.30
C LYS A 7 14.69 10.89 15.10
N LEU A 8 14.11 11.53 16.11
CA LEU A 8 12.67 11.85 16.12
C LEU A 8 12.25 12.76 14.94
N SER A 9 13.08 13.73 14.57
CA SER A 9 12.83 14.59 13.41
C SER A 9 12.66 13.79 12.12
N ASN A 10 13.50 12.76 11.93
CA ASN A 10 13.50 11.94 10.73
C ASN A 10 12.29 11.00 10.71
N LEU A 11 11.87 10.52 11.88
CA LEU A 11 10.62 9.77 12.01
C LEU A 11 9.41 10.64 11.63
N ILE A 12 9.32 11.86 12.14
CA ILE A 12 8.20 12.76 11.82
C ILE A 12 8.13 13.05 10.32
N ILE A 13 9.27 13.35 9.68
CA ILE A 13 9.34 13.58 8.23
C ILE A 13 8.90 12.33 7.47
N ALA A 14 9.39 11.14 7.88
CA ALA A 14 9.02 9.89 7.26
C ALA A 14 7.54 9.56 7.43
N LEU A 15 6.93 9.87 8.58
CA LEU A 15 5.50 9.66 8.81
C LEU A 15 4.65 10.59 7.95
N ILE A 16 5.03 11.86 7.81
CA ILE A 16 4.33 12.80 6.91
C ILE A 16 4.40 12.28 5.47
N ALA A 17 5.59 11.85 5.03
CA ALA A 17 5.77 11.26 3.70
C ALA A 17 4.96 9.97 3.54
N ALA A 18 4.92 9.10 4.55
CA ALA A 18 4.14 7.87 4.53
C ALA A 18 2.64 8.15 4.40
N TRP A 19 2.10 9.14 5.11
CA TRP A 19 0.68 9.46 4.99
C TRP A 19 0.33 10.08 3.64
N ILE A 20 1.14 11.02 3.15
CA ILE A 20 0.84 11.75 1.89
C ILE A 20 1.17 10.90 0.67
N ILE A 21 2.36 10.28 0.65
CA ILE A 21 2.86 9.52 -0.48
C ILE A 21 2.37 8.08 -0.38
N GLY A 22 2.81 7.33 0.64
CA GLY A 22 2.49 5.91 0.81
C GLY A 22 0.98 5.65 0.88
N GLY A 23 0.30 6.24 1.85
CA GLY A 23 -1.15 6.12 2.00
C GLY A 23 -1.90 6.80 0.86
N PHE A 24 -1.89 8.14 0.80
CA PHE A 24 -2.87 8.86 -0.02
C PHE A 24 -2.59 8.73 -1.52
N TYR A 25 -1.37 9.05 -1.95
CA TYR A 25 -1.00 9.01 -3.36
C TYR A 25 -1.04 7.58 -3.92
N GLU A 26 -0.43 6.59 -3.24
CA GLU A 26 -0.40 5.24 -3.78
C GLU A 26 -1.79 4.60 -3.86
N GLU A 27 -2.69 4.83 -2.89
CA GLU A 27 -4.05 4.29 -3.00
C GLU A 27 -4.84 4.91 -4.17
N ILE A 28 -4.67 6.21 -4.43
CA ILE A 28 -5.29 6.84 -5.61
C ILE A 28 -4.74 6.23 -6.89
N VAL A 29 -3.42 6.07 -7.00
CA VAL A 29 -2.78 5.56 -8.21
C VAL A 29 -3.10 4.08 -8.42
N PHE A 30 -2.87 3.24 -7.42
CA PHE A 30 -3.02 1.80 -7.58
C PHE A 30 -4.48 1.37 -7.55
N ARG A 31 -5.28 1.81 -6.57
CA ARG A 31 -6.67 1.33 -6.39
C ARG A 31 -7.66 2.19 -7.15
N GLY A 32 -7.46 3.51 -7.13
CA GLY A 32 -8.32 4.45 -7.87
C GLY A 32 -8.14 4.33 -9.39
N PHE A 33 -6.90 4.34 -9.87
CA PHE A 33 -6.61 4.42 -11.31
C PHE A 33 -6.22 3.08 -11.95
N ILE A 34 -5.13 2.44 -11.51
CA ILE A 34 -4.58 1.24 -12.16
C ILE A 34 -5.58 0.07 -12.05
N GLN A 35 -6.09 -0.23 -10.85
CA GLN A 35 -7.05 -1.31 -10.65
C GLN A 35 -8.34 -1.08 -11.46
N THR A 36 -8.84 0.16 -11.52
CA THR A 36 -10.01 0.51 -12.33
C THR A 36 -9.74 0.31 -13.82
N THR A 37 -8.56 0.71 -14.30
CA THR A 37 -8.14 0.53 -15.69
C THR A 37 -8.03 -0.96 -16.04
N ILE A 38 -7.33 -1.75 -15.24
CA ILE A 38 -7.16 -3.20 -15.44
C ILE A 38 -8.51 -3.92 -15.36
N ARG A 39 -9.42 -3.49 -14.49
CA ARG A 39 -10.78 -4.06 -14.41
C ARG A 39 -11.52 -3.96 -15.74
N GLY A 40 -11.27 -2.92 -16.53
CA GLY A 40 -11.82 -2.76 -17.89
C GLY A 40 -11.41 -3.90 -18.84
N TRP A 41 -10.22 -4.49 -18.66
CA TRP A 41 -9.76 -5.63 -19.48
C TRP A 41 -10.58 -6.90 -19.24
N PHE A 42 -11.24 -7.00 -18.09
CA PHE A 42 -12.01 -8.18 -17.68
C PHE A 42 -13.52 -7.91 -17.63
N ILE A 43 -14.04 -6.92 -18.36
CA ILE A 43 -15.45 -6.47 -18.21
C ILE A 43 -16.50 -7.57 -18.40
N LYS A 44 -16.20 -8.62 -19.17
CA LYS A 44 -17.09 -9.78 -19.39
C LYS A 44 -17.08 -10.80 -18.24
N SER A 45 -16.17 -10.67 -17.27
CA SER A 45 -16.01 -11.58 -16.14
C SER A 45 -16.73 -11.08 -14.89
N ARG A 46 -17.49 -11.97 -14.23
CA ARG A 46 -18.08 -11.71 -12.91
C ARG A 46 -17.03 -11.49 -11.81
N HIS A 47 -15.77 -11.87 -12.06
CA HIS A 47 -14.65 -11.71 -11.13
C HIS A 47 -13.70 -10.57 -11.51
N SER A 48 -14.10 -9.69 -12.44
CA SER A 48 -13.27 -8.60 -12.97
C SER A 48 -12.58 -7.75 -11.89
N PHE A 49 -13.31 -7.42 -10.82
CA PHE A 49 -12.77 -6.66 -9.70
C PHE A 49 -11.60 -7.37 -9.00
N TRP A 50 -11.75 -8.66 -8.71
CA TRP A 50 -10.75 -9.44 -7.97
C TRP A 50 -9.54 -9.78 -8.86
N LEU A 51 -9.75 -10.05 -10.14
CA LEU A 51 -8.66 -10.25 -11.10
C LEU A 51 -7.81 -8.98 -11.25
N ALA A 52 -8.46 -7.82 -11.41
CA ALA A 52 -7.76 -6.54 -11.45
C ALA A 52 -7.03 -6.27 -10.13
N GLY A 53 -7.71 -6.51 -9.00
CA GLY A 53 -7.14 -6.44 -7.67
C GLY A 53 -5.86 -7.24 -7.49
N LEU A 54 -5.88 -8.51 -7.92
CA LEU A 54 -4.71 -9.39 -7.86
C LEU A 54 -3.54 -8.84 -8.69
N LEU A 55 -3.79 -8.44 -9.94
CA LEU A 55 -2.75 -7.89 -10.82
C LEU A 55 -2.18 -6.58 -10.27
N THR A 56 -3.04 -5.66 -9.84
CA THR A 56 -2.60 -4.41 -9.21
C THR A 56 -1.80 -4.67 -7.94
N SER A 57 -2.17 -5.66 -7.13
CA SER A 57 -1.43 -6.01 -5.90
C SER A 57 -0.05 -6.57 -6.20
N ILE A 58 0.09 -7.37 -7.26
CA ILE A 58 1.40 -7.85 -7.73
C ILE A 58 2.25 -6.66 -8.19
N LEU A 59 1.68 -5.76 -9.00
CA LEU A 59 2.38 -4.54 -9.45
C LEU A 59 2.79 -3.65 -8.28
N PHE A 60 1.94 -3.54 -7.26
CA PHE A 60 2.23 -2.78 -6.04
C PHE A 60 3.38 -3.40 -5.24
N GLY A 61 3.43 -4.73 -5.12
CA GLY A 61 4.59 -5.42 -4.54
C GLY A 61 5.87 -5.17 -5.33
N LEU A 62 5.82 -5.26 -6.67
CA LEU A 62 6.98 -5.00 -7.54
C LEU A 62 7.43 -3.55 -7.49
N TYR A 63 6.51 -2.60 -7.31
CA TYR A 63 6.82 -1.19 -7.08
C TYR A 63 7.69 -0.97 -5.84
N HIS A 64 7.65 -1.91 -4.88
CA HIS A 64 8.44 -1.89 -3.65
C HIS A 64 9.76 -2.66 -3.74
N TRP A 65 10.28 -2.94 -4.94
CA TRP A 65 11.51 -3.72 -5.14
C TRP A 65 12.74 -3.18 -4.41
N GLN A 66 12.83 -1.87 -4.19
CA GLN A 66 13.89 -1.20 -3.42
C GLN A 66 13.97 -1.67 -1.95
N GLN A 67 12.91 -2.30 -1.43
CA GLN A 67 12.85 -2.86 -0.08
C GLN A 67 13.29 -4.35 -0.05
N GLY A 68 13.67 -4.93 -1.19
CA GLY A 68 14.01 -6.34 -1.33
C GLY A 68 12.79 -7.26 -1.20
N ILE A 69 13.02 -8.57 -1.18
CA ILE A 69 11.94 -9.57 -1.16
C ILE A 69 11.03 -9.44 0.06
N PHE A 70 11.60 -9.01 1.20
CA PHE A 70 10.87 -8.79 2.44
C PHE A 70 10.02 -7.51 2.45
N GLY A 71 10.17 -6.62 1.46
CA GLY A 71 9.21 -5.55 1.21
C GLY A 71 8.21 -5.91 0.11
N ILE A 72 8.67 -6.55 -0.97
CA ILE A 72 7.81 -6.94 -2.10
C ILE A 72 6.62 -7.80 -1.65
N ILE A 73 6.89 -8.86 -0.87
CA ILE A 73 5.85 -9.82 -0.46
C ILE A 73 4.81 -9.16 0.46
N PRO A 74 5.18 -8.49 1.57
CA PRO A 74 4.21 -7.79 2.41
C PRO A 74 3.45 -6.70 1.66
N SER A 75 4.11 -5.94 0.79
CA SER A 75 3.43 -4.93 -0.03
C SER A 75 2.39 -5.57 -0.94
N ALA A 76 2.69 -6.70 -1.60
CA ALA A 76 1.69 -7.41 -2.41
C ALA A 76 0.51 -7.95 -1.57
N LEU A 77 0.75 -8.38 -0.34
CA LEU A 77 -0.31 -8.84 0.57
C LEU A 77 -1.17 -7.66 1.08
N GLY A 78 -0.55 -6.53 1.44
CA GLY A 78 -1.24 -5.27 1.75
C GLY A 78 -2.06 -4.78 0.56
N GLY A 79 -1.44 -4.82 -0.63
CA GLY A 79 -2.02 -5.03 -1.96
C GLY A 79 -3.46 -5.51 -1.95
N LEU A 80 -3.56 -6.82 -1.71
CA LEU A 80 -4.80 -7.60 -1.74
C LEU A 80 -5.76 -7.19 -0.62
N PHE A 81 -5.23 -6.91 0.57
CA PHE A 81 -6.03 -6.49 1.71
C PHE A 81 -6.74 -5.16 1.44
N TRP A 82 -6.05 -4.16 0.89
CA TRP A 82 -6.65 -2.87 0.55
C TRP A 82 -7.62 -2.97 -0.63
N THR A 83 -7.39 -3.87 -1.59
CA THR A 83 -8.43 -4.24 -2.57
C THR A 83 -9.66 -4.82 -1.88
N PHE A 84 -9.51 -5.69 -0.88
CA PHE A 84 -10.63 -6.21 -0.11
C PHE A 84 -11.38 -5.10 0.64
N LEU A 85 -10.67 -4.16 1.28
CA LEU A 85 -11.32 -3.01 1.92
C LEU A 85 -12.10 -2.17 0.90
N LEU A 86 -11.52 -1.93 -0.27
CA LEU A 86 -12.20 -1.20 -1.34
C LEU A 86 -13.51 -1.89 -1.75
N TRP A 87 -13.52 -3.21 -1.89
CA TRP A 87 -14.73 -3.99 -2.15
C TRP A 87 -15.74 -3.88 -0.99
N ARG A 88 -15.27 -4.12 0.24
CA ARG A 88 -16.08 -4.17 1.45
C ARG A 88 -16.80 -2.85 1.73
N TYR A 89 -16.15 -1.73 1.37
CA TYR A 89 -16.66 -0.37 1.57
C TYR A 89 -17.10 0.29 0.27
N LYS A 90 -17.56 -0.50 -0.71
CA LYS A 90 -18.26 -0.04 -1.92
C LYS A 90 -17.48 1.00 -2.74
N GLY A 91 -16.16 0.83 -2.84
CA GLY A 91 -15.27 1.71 -3.60
C GLY A 91 -14.77 2.94 -2.84
N ASN A 92 -15.04 3.06 -1.54
CA ASN A 92 -14.54 4.19 -0.74
C ASN A 92 -13.04 4.03 -0.45
N LEU A 93 -12.23 4.91 -1.06
CA LEU A 93 -10.77 4.92 -0.95
C LEU A 93 -10.23 5.37 0.42
N TRP A 94 -11.04 6.01 1.28
CA TRP A 94 -10.59 6.42 2.61
C TRP A 94 -10.22 5.23 3.49
N TYR A 95 -10.90 4.09 3.33
CA TYR A 95 -10.61 2.88 4.11
C TYR A 95 -9.26 2.25 3.80
N PRO A 96 -8.93 1.94 2.52
CA PRO A 96 -7.58 1.49 2.19
C PRO A 96 -6.52 2.54 2.51
N PHE A 97 -6.79 3.83 2.26
CA PHE A 97 -5.85 4.91 2.59
C PHE A 97 -5.47 4.93 4.08
N ILE A 98 -6.46 5.04 4.97
CA ILE A 98 -6.21 5.11 6.41
C ILE A 98 -5.54 3.82 6.88
N SER A 99 -5.99 2.67 6.39
CA SER A 99 -5.38 1.39 6.74
C SER A 99 -3.90 1.31 6.32
N HIS A 100 -3.56 1.77 5.12
CA HIS A 100 -2.20 1.78 4.60
C HIS A 100 -1.31 2.71 5.42
N ALA A 101 -1.75 3.95 5.63
CA ALA A 101 -0.99 4.93 6.42
C ALA A 101 -0.73 4.45 7.88
N VAL A 102 -1.69 3.73 8.47
CA VAL A 102 -1.51 3.11 9.81
C VAL A 102 -0.47 1.98 9.77
N VAL A 103 -0.50 1.10 8.76
CA VAL A 103 0.51 0.04 8.59
C VAL A 103 1.91 0.63 8.45
N ASP A 104 2.06 1.68 7.63
CA ASP A 104 3.34 2.38 7.47
C ASP A 104 3.79 3.04 8.77
N THR A 105 2.86 3.65 9.52
CA THR A 105 3.16 4.26 10.81
C THR A 105 3.71 3.21 11.79
N ILE A 106 3.09 2.03 11.85
CA ILE A 106 3.57 0.91 12.68
C ILE A 106 4.96 0.48 12.22
N ALA A 107 5.15 0.24 10.92
CA ALA A 107 6.43 -0.22 10.37
C ALA A 107 7.57 0.76 10.63
N LEU A 108 7.37 2.05 10.34
CA LEU A 108 8.36 3.11 10.58
C LEU A 108 8.68 3.28 12.06
N THR A 109 7.67 3.14 12.93
CA THR A 109 7.87 3.18 14.39
C THR A 109 8.70 1.97 14.87
N MET A 110 8.44 0.77 14.34
CA MET A 110 9.25 -0.41 14.66
C MET A 110 10.70 -0.24 14.22
N ILE A 111 10.94 0.31 13.02
CA ILE A 111 12.29 0.63 12.53
C ILE A 111 12.97 1.66 13.45
N TYR A 112 12.25 2.71 13.86
CA TYR A 112 12.78 3.74 14.76
C TYR A 112 13.32 3.15 16.08
N PHE A 113 12.61 2.20 16.67
CA PHE A 113 13.01 1.48 17.88
C PHE A 113 13.98 0.31 17.64
N GLY A 114 14.31 0.00 16.38
CA GLY A 114 15.20 -1.11 16.02
C GLY A 114 14.57 -2.50 16.18
N MET A 115 13.24 -2.59 16.19
CA MET A 115 12.48 -3.84 16.25
C MET A 115 12.24 -4.46 14.87
N ALA A 116 12.56 -3.74 13.80
CA ALA A 116 12.50 -4.21 12.42
C ALA A 116 13.80 -3.84 11.68
N ILE A 117 14.04 -4.55 10.58
CA ILE A 117 15.23 -4.39 9.73
C ILE A 117 14.97 -3.27 8.72
#